data_AF-A0A510HKX2-F1
#
_entry.id   AF-A0A510HKX2-F1
#
_cell.length_a   1.000
_cell.length_b   1.000
_cell.length_c   1.000
_cell.angle_alpha   90.00
_cell.angle_beta   90.00
_cell.angle_gamma   90.00
#
_symmetry.space_group_name_H-M   'P 1'
#
loop_
_entity.id
_entity.type
_entity.pdbx_description
1 polymer ?
#
loop_
_entity_poly.entity_id
_entity_poly.type
_entity_poly.pdbx_seq_one_letter_code
_entity_poly.pdbx_strand_id
1 'polypeptide(L)'
;MAEGCLHLEGLRVGGANGYVCPVCGVRFEDLEEVRRWVREAERARDEAYSLVEGDGFGEIALRESQREVYRRRRVMYELENAARVPFVRPEMVLVMYDGDRGVYECRVFYKEPRPANAMESFAIGASQEEILEFRSDPNPIVRLLAEKVEEFHQVRGKLAGDGAPAPERRVFYSSEL
;
A
#
# COMPACT_ATOMS: atom_id res chain seq x y z
N MET A 1 -15.68 17.16 -6.96
CA MET A 1 -14.37 16.49 -6.83
C MET A 1 -14.47 15.65 -5.56
N ALA A 2 -14.32 14.33 -5.64
CA ALA A 2 -14.53 13.46 -4.47
C ALA A 2 -13.35 13.66 -3.51
N GLU A 3 -13.61 14.20 -2.32
CA GLU A 3 -12.62 14.54 -1.28
C GLU A 3 -12.06 13.28 -0.55
N GLY A 4 -12.20 12.08 -1.11
CA GLY A 4 -11.72 10.84 -0.49
C GLY A 4 -11.64 9.64 -1.44
N CYS A 5 -10.88 8.61 -1.04
CA CYS A 5 -10.71 7.37 -1.82
C CYS A 5 -11.96 6.47 -1.71
N LEU A 6 -12.56 6.08 -2.84
CA LEU A 6 -13.71 5.17 -2.89
C LEU A 6 -13.34 3.73 -3.26
N HIS A 7 -12.05 3.46 -3.43
CA HIS A 7 -11.53 2.20 -3.97
C HIS A 7 -11.42 1.12 -2.90
N LEU A 8 -11.64 -0.13 -3.29
CA LEU A 8 -11.67 -1.30 -2.41
C LEU A 8 -10.27 -1.85 -2.13
N GLU A 9 -9.28 -1.48 -2.95
CA GLU A 9 -7.87 -1.86 -2.83
C GLU A 9 -7.17 -1.25 -1.59
N GLY A 10 -7.89 -0.43 -0.82
CA GLY A 10 -7.43 0.16 0.43
C GLY A 10 -6.47 1.33 0.22
N LEU A 11 -5.91 1.80 1.34
CA LEU A 11 -4.83 2.79 1.33
C LEU A 11 -3.50 2.07 1.54
N ARG A 12 -2.46 2.50 0.82
CA ARG A 12 -1.08 2.05 1.00
C ARG A 12 -0.29 3.15 1.67
N VAL A 13 0.87 2.87 2.25
CA VAL A 13 1.78 3.95 2.63
C VAL A 13 2.34 4.57 1.36
N GLY A 14 2.30 5.89 1.24
CA GLY A 14 3.02 6.65 0.22
C GLY A 14 4.06 7.56 0.87
N GLY A 15 4.96 8.11 0.05
CA GLY A 15 6.11 8.90 0.51
C GLY A 15 5.81 9.96 1.58
N ALA A 16 6.84 10.29 2.36
CA ALA A 16 6.81 11.20 3.51
C ALA A 16 5.78 10.87 4.62
N ASN A 17 5.66 9.58 5.00
CA ASN A 17 4.86 9.07 6.13
C ASN A 17 3.32 9.11 5.96
N GLY A 18 2.81 9.30 4.74
CA GLY A 18 1.37 9.34 4.45
C GLY A 18 0.77 8.03 3.94
N TYR A 19 -0.55 8.02 3.74
CA TYR A 19 -1.31 6.95 3.10
C TYR A 19 -1.89 7.37 1.75
N VAL A 20 -1.67 6.58 0.71
CA VAL A 20 -2.08 6.87 -0.67
C VAL A 20 -2.94 5.74 -1.23
N CYS A 21 -4.05 6.10 -1.84
CA CYS A 21 -4.91 5.21 -2.60
C CYS A 21 -4.23 4.88 -3.95
N PRO A 22 -3.87 3.61 -4.24
CA PRO A 22 -3.11 3.26 -5.45
C PRO A 22 -3.90 3.43 -6.75
N VAL A 23 -5.24 3.57 -6.66
CA VAL A 23 -6.12 3.67 -7.83
C VAL A 23 -6.42 5.12 -8.20
N CYS A 24 -6.75 5.98 -7.23
CA CYS A 24 -7.05 7.40 -7.50
C CYS A 24 -6.03 8.41 -7.00
N GLY A 25 -4.95 7.97 -6.35
CA GLY A 25 -3.88 8.84 -5.88
C GLY A 25 -4.27 9.77 -4.73
N VAL A 26 -5.47 9.63 -4.14
CA VAL A 26 -5.85 10.37 -2.93
C VAL A 26 -4.83 10.07 -1.83
N ARG A 27 -4.29 11.14 -1.24
CA ARG A 27 -3.28 11.08 -0.18
C ARG A 27 -3.86 11.53 1.14
N PHE A 28 -3.43 10.89 2.20
CA PHE A 28 -3.62 11.24 3.60
C PHE A 28 -2.22 11.40 4.19
N GLU A 29 -1.97 12.44 4.96
CA GLU A 29 -0.65 12.73 5.52
C GLU A 29 -0.31 11.82 6.70
N ASP A 30 -1.31 11.35 7.44
CA ASP A 30 -1.14 10.49 8.62
C ASP A 30 -2.38 9.62 8.92
N LEU A 31 -2.28 8.79 9.98
CA LEU A 31 -3.40 7.97 10.45
C LEU A 31 -4.56 8.79 11.00
N GLU A 32 -4.32 9.99 11.53
CA GLU A 32 -5.38 10.84 12.09
C GLU A 32 -6.26 11.43 10.99
N GLU A 33 -5.70 11.73 9.82
CA GLU A 33 -6.46 12.11 8.65
C GLU A 33 -7.30 10.93 8.11
N VAL A 34 -6.75 9.71 8.11
CA VAL A 34 -7.54 8.50 7.81
C VAL A 34 -8.67 8.30 8.83
N ARG A 35 -8.41 8.49 10.13
CA ARG A 35 -9.46 8.44 11.18
C ARG A 35 -10.54 9.50 10.93
N ARG A 36 -10.16 10.71 10.53
CA ARG A 36 -11.10 11.80 10.21
C ARG A 36 -11.99 11.42 9.04
N TRP A 37 -11.41 10.85 8.00
CA TRP A 37 -12.13 10.32 6.84
C TRP A 37 -13.10 9.18 7.20
N VAL A 38 -12.77 8.31 8.16
CA VAL A 38 -13.72 7.31 8.70
C VAL A 38 -14.87 8.02 9.44
N ARG A 39 -14.57 8.98 10.32
CA ARG A 39 -15.57 9.72 11.10
C ARG A 39 -16.54 10.51 10.22
N GLU A 40 -16.08 11.01 9.07
CA GLU A 40 -16.97 11.67 8.09
C GLU A 40 -18.05 10.74 7.54
N ALA A 41 -17.71 9.49 7.23
CA ALA A 41 -18.71 8.51 6.81
C ALA A 41 -19.66 8.13 7.95
N GLU A 42 -19.15 8.05 9.18
CA GLU A 42 -19.98 7.76 10.35
C GLU A 42 -21.01 8.88 10.58
N ARG A 43 -20.58 10.15 10.49
CA ARG A 43 -21.49 11.30 10.55
C ARG A 43 -22.52 11.30 9.43
N ALA A 44 -22.11 11.05 8.19
CA ALA A 44 -23.04 10.98 7.05
C ALA A 44 -24.09 9.87 7.22
N ARG A 45 -23.69 8.71 7.78
CA ARG A 45 -24.64 7.65 8.14
C ARG A 45 -25.57 8.08 9.26
N ASP A 46 -25.06 8.75 10.29
CA ASP A 46 -25.85 9.22 11.43
C ASP A 46 -26.89 10.26 10.99
N GLU A 47 -26.54 11.14 10.06
CA GLU A 47 -27.48 12.07 9.39
C GLU A 47 -28.52 11.32 8.56
N ALA A 48 -28.12 10.27 7.84
CA ALA A 48 -29.03 9.46 7.03
C ALA A 48 -30.10 8.75 7.88
N TYR A 49 -29.82 8.39 9.14
CA TYR A 49 -30.83 7.84 10.05
C TYR A 49 -31.99 8.82 10.32
N SER A 50 -31.70 10.12 10.36
CA SER A 50 -32.73 11.16 10.55
C SER A 50 -33.61 11.38 9.32
N LEU A 51 -33.24 10.82 8.15
CA LEU A 51 -33.96 10.97 6.88
C LEU A 51 -34.84 9.76 6.52
N VAL A 52 -34.86 8.70 7.35
CA VAL A 52 -35.61 7.47 7.09
C VAL A 52 -37.13 7.63 7.33
N GLU A 53 -37.60 8.81 7.75
CA GLU A 53 -39.02 9.10 7.83
C GLU A 53 -39.65 9.27 6.43
N GLY A 54 -40.01 8.14 5.80
CA GLY A 54 -41.17 8.09 4.90
C GLY A 54 -40.96 7.83 3.41
N ASP A 55 -39.74 7.63 2.91
CA ASP A 55 -39.54 7.19 1.52
C ASP A 55 -38.55 6.01 1.38
N GLY A 56 -38.75 5.20 0.34
CA GLY A 56 -37.84 4.09 0.02
C GLY A 56 -36.44 4.56 -0.40
N PHE A 57 -36.23 5.87 -0.62
CA PHE A 57 -34.93 6.44 -0.94
C PHE A 57 -34.06 6.61 0.31
N GLY A 58 -34.66 6.94 1.46
CA GLY A 58 -33.98 7.02 2.76
C GLY A 58 -33.41 5.67 3.19
N GLU A 59 -34.13 4.58 2.96
CA GLU A 59 -33.62 3.22 3.20
C GLU A 59 -32.42 2.86 2.32
N ILE A 60 -32.45 3.28 1.05
CA ILE A 60 -31.34 3.06 0.10
C ILE A 60 -30.13 3.90 0.52
N ALA A 61 -30.33 5.18 0.82
CA ALA A 61 -29.27 6.09 1.25
C ALA A 61 -28.60 5.62 2.55
N LEU A 62 -29.39 5.11 3.51
CA LEU A 62 -28.87 4.55 4.74
C LEU A 62 -28.02 3.29 4.48
N ARG A 63 -28.51 2.38 3.63
CA ARG A 63 -27.79 1.14 3.28
C ARG A 63 -26.44 1.42 2.61
N GLU A 64 -26.40 2.37 1.69
CA GLU A 64 -25.17 2.80 1.04
C GLU A 64 -24.21 3.46 2.03
N SER A 65 -24.73 4.32 2.92
CA SER A 65 -23.92 4.95 3.98
C SER A 65 -23.33 3.92 4.97
N GLN A 66 -24.08 2.86 5.29
CA GLN A 66 -23.57 1.76 6.12
C GLN A 66 -22.46 0.97 5.42
N ARG A 67 -22.60 0.69 4.13
CA ARG A 67 -21.55 0.05 3.32
C ARG A 67 -20.28 0.89 3.28
N GLU A 68 -20.44 2.20 3.12
CA GLU A 68 -19.35 3.18 3.16
C GLU A 68 -18.61 3.12 4.50
N VAL A 69 -19.32 3.23 5.62
CA VAL A 69 -18.73 3.15 6.97
C VAL A 69 -17.98 1.83 7.18
N TYR A 70 -18.60 0.71 6.79
CA TYR A 70 -17.96 -0.61 6.91
C TYR A 70 -16.65 -0.67 6.10
N ARG A 71 -16.67 -0.18 4.85
CA ARG A 71 -15.47 -0.14 4.00
C ARG A 71 -14.37 0.69 4.63
N ARG A 72 -14.66 1.93 5.06
CA ARG A 72 -13.65 2.83 5.65
C ARG A 72 -13.07 2.28 6.96
N ARG A 73 -13.91 1.71 7.83
CA ARG A 73 -13.46 1.05 9.07
C ARG A 73 -12.56 -0.14 8.81
N ARG A 74 -12.86 -0.95 7.78
CA ARG A 74 -12.01 -2.06 7.39
C ARG A 74 -10.61 -1.58 7.00
N VAL A 75 -10.51 -0.52 6.19
CA VAL A 75 -9.21 0.08 5.81
C VAL A 75 -8.46 0.56 7.06
N MET A 76 -9.12 1.29 7.96
CA MET A 76 -8.50 1.74 9.21
C MET A 76 -7.95 0.57 10.04
N TYR A 77 -8.74 -0.50 10.19
CA TYR A 77 -8.34 -1.69 10.92
C TYR A 77 -7.13 -2.37 10.27
N GLU A 78 -7.10 -2.49 8.94
CA GLU A 78 -5.97 -3.04 8.20
C GLU A 78 -4.70 -2.21 8.45
N LEU A 79 -4.79 -0.88 8.42
CA LEU A 79 -3.66 0.02 8.70
C LEU A 79 -3.16 -0.06 10.15
N GLU A 80 -4.06 -0.08 11.15
CA GLU A 80 -3.67 -0.19 12.56
C GLU A 80 -3.02 -1.54 12.90
N ASN A 81 -3.39 -2.59 12.16
CA ASN A 81 -2.85 -3.93 12.37
C ASN A 81 -1.66 -4.26 11.45
N ALA A 82 -1.35 -3.44 10.44
CA ALA A 82 -0.23 -3.66 9.53
C ALA A 82 1.12 -3.79 10.27
N ALA A 83 1.34 -2.98 11.31
CA ALA A 83 2.54 -3.05 12.16
C ALA A 83 2.56 -4.27 13.10
N ARG A 84 1.40 -4.92 13.33
CA ARG A 84 1.24 -6.09 14.20
C ARG A 84 1.24 -7.41 13.43
N VAL A 85 1.34 -7.37 12.09
CA VAL A 85 1.42 -8.59 11.28
C VAL A 85 2.74 -9.31 11.63
N PRO A 86 2.71 -10.56 12.10
CA PRO A 86 3.92 -11.31 12.37
C PRO A 86 4.72 -11.42 11.07
N PHE A 87 5.98 -10.97 11.12
CA PHE A 87 6.88 -11.06 9.98
C PHE A 87 7.09 -12.52 9.60
N VAL A 88 6.60 -12.90 8.42
CA VAL A 88 6.91 -14.19 7.80
C VAL A 88 7.97 -13.94 6.75
N ARG A 89 9.16 -14.51 6.96
CA ARG A 89 10.27 -14.35 6.02
C ARG A 89 9.88 -14.99 4.68
N PRO A 90 9.97 -14.26 3.55
CA PRO A 90 9.76 -14.83 2.23
C PRO A 90 10.81 -15.89 1.89
N GLU A 91 10.45 -16.79 0.98
CA GLU A 91 11.38 -17.78 0.42
C GLU A 91 12.22 -17.17 -0.70
N MET A 92 11.62 -16.28 -1.49
CA MET A 92 12.31 -15.51 -2.51
C MET A 92 11.59 -14.19 -2.82
N VAL A 93 12.36 -13.23 -3.30
CA VAL A 93 11.88 -11.94 -3.84
C VAL A 93 12.45 -11.76 -5.24
N LEU A 94 11.60 -11.46 -6.21
CA LEU A 94 12.00 -11.05 -7.55
C LEU A 94 11.84 -9.53 -7.66
N VAL A 95 12.92 -8.82 -7.96
CA VAL A 95 12.93 -7.39 -8.25
C VAL A 95 13.14 -7.18 -9.75
N MET A 96 12.26 -6.41 -10.39
CA MET A 96 12.30 -6.10 -11.81
C MET A 96 12.29 -4.59 -11.99
N TYR A 97 13.19 -4.04 -12.80
CA TYR A 97 13.20 -2.63 -13.15
C TYR A 97 12.41 -2.42 -14.44
N ASP A 98 11.42 -1.54 -14.37
CA ASP A 98 10.69 -1.01 -15.51
C ASP A 98 11.27 0.36 -15.86
N GLY A 99 12.03 0.43 -16.95
CA GLY A 99 12.69 1.65 -17.41
C GLY A 99 11.73 2.67 -18.02
N ASP A 100 10.59 2.22 -18.54
CA ASP A 100 9.59 3.12 -19.13
C ASP A 100 8.85 3.89 -18.04
N ARG A 101 8.59 3.22 -16.90
CA ARG A 101 7.89 3.81 -15.75
C ARG A 101 8.82 4.35 -14.67
N GLY A 102 10.11 4.03 -14.72
CA GLY A 102 11.07 4.43 -13.70
C GLY A 102 10.76 3.83 -12.33
N VAL A 103 10.33 2.56 -12.28
CA VAL A 103 9.93 1.86 -11.05
C VAL A 103 10.56 0.48 -10.96
N TYR A 104 10.70 -0.02 -9.74
CA TYR A 104 11.01 -1.41 -9.42
C TYR A 104 9.73 -2.14 -9.02
N GLU A 105 9.36 -3.18 -9.77
CA GLU A 105 8.32 -4.12 -9.40
C GLU A 105 8.91 -5.29 -8.62
N CYS A 106 8.48 -5.45 -7.38
CA CYS A 106 8.85 -6.53 -6.49
C CYS A 106 7.74 -7.58 -6.45
N ARG A 107 8.09 -8.85 -6.60
CA ARG A 107 7.21 -10.00 -6.36
C ARG A 107 7.76 -10.84 -5.22
N VAL A 108 6.91 -11.21 -4.27
CA VAL A 108 7.31 -11.92 -3.05
C VAL A 108 6.67 -13.30 -3.05
N PHE A 109 7.47 -14.30 -2.71
CA PHE A 109 7.03 -15.69 -2.69
C PHE A 109 7.26 -16.26 -1.29
N TYR A 110 6.23 -16.91 -0.74
CA TYR A 110 6.24 -17.51 0.58
C TYR A 110 6.14 -19.03 0.47
N LYS A 111 6.71 -19.73 1.46
CA LYS A 111 6.55 -21.18 1.62
C LYS A 111 5.11 -21.51 2.03
N GLU A 112 4.58 -22.61 1.53
CA GLU A 112 3.25 -23.10 1.94
C GLU A 112 3.29 -23.72 3.36
N PRO A 113 2.25 -23.50 4.20
CA PRO A 113 1.03 -22.76 3.89
C PRO A 113 1.24 -21.24 3.89
N ARG A 114 0.70 -20.55 2.88
CA ARG A 114 0.83 -19.08 2.78
C ARG A 114 0.25 -18.37 4.02
N PRO A 115 0.92 -17.33 4.52
CA PRO A 115 0.33 -16.48 5.55
C PRO A 115 -0.89 -15.75 5.02
N ALA A 116 -1.93 -15.60 5.84
CA ALA A 116 -3.19 -14.96 5.46
C ALA A 116 -3.02 -13.51 4.97
N ASN A 117 -1.93 -12.84 5.38
CA ASN A 117 -1.60 -11.47 5.01
C ASN A 117 -0.34 -11.39 4.13
N ALA A 118 -0.07 -12.42 3.32
CA ALA A 118 1.06 -12.44 2.39
C ALA A 118 0.97 -11.27 1.41
N MET A 119 2.01 -10.42 1.35
CA MET A 119 2.11 -9.41 0.30
C MET A 119 2.70 -10.04 -0.95
N GLU A 120 1.94 -10.13 -2.04
CA GLU A 120 2.42 -10.82 -3.25
C GLU A 120 3.26 -9.91 -4.16
N SER A 121 2.97 -8.61 -4.19
CA SER A 121 3.71 -7.65 -5.00
C SER A 121 3.73 -6.26 -4.38
N PHE A 122 4.78 -5.51 -4.71
CA PHE A 122 4.97 -4.13 -4.29
C PHE A 122 5.77 -3.37 -5.35
N ALA A 123 5.57 -2.06 -5.48
CA ALA A 123 6.31 -1.25 -6.44
C ALA A 123 7.00 -0.10 -5.71
N ILE A 124 8.26 0.17 -6.06
CA ILE A 124 9.10 1.22 -5.48
C ILE A 124 9.62 2.10 -6.62
N GLY A 125 9.52 3.43 -6.49
CA GLY A 125 10.09 4.33 -7.48
C GLY A 125 11.61 4.20 -7.56
N ALA A 126 12.19 4.41 -8.75
CA ALA A 126 13.61 4.20 -8.98
C ALA A 126 14.50 5.39 -8.60
N SER A 127 13.95 6.42 -7.96
CA SER A 127 14.75 7.48 -7.35
C SER A 127 15.27 7.06 -5.98
N GLN A 128 16.44 7.57 -5.60
CA GLN A 128 17.06 7.24 -4.32
C GLN A 128 16.20 7.72 -3.13
N GLU A 129 15.50 8.84 -3.29
CA GLU A 129 14.57 9.39 -2.31
C GLU A 129 13.41 8.41 -2.06
N GLU A 130 12.72 7.97 -3.13
CA GLU A 130 11.61 7.02 -3.03
C GLU A 130 12.05 5.68 -2.43
N ILE A 131 13.25 5.18 -2.76
CA ILE A 131 13.78 3.94 -2.19
C ILE A 131 14.01 4.09 -0.67
N LEU A 132 14.63 5.20 -0.26
CA LEU A 132 14.95 5.45 1.15
C LEU A 132 13.69 5.67 2.00
N GLU A 133 12.62 6.21 1.43
CA GLU A 133 11.34 6.40 2.13
C GLU A 133 10.78 5.07 2.67
N PHE A 134 10.84 4.00 1.89
CA PHE A 134 10.30 2.70 2.30
C PHE A 134 11.18 1.95 3.30
N ARG A 135 12.39 2.44 3.63
CA ARG A 135 13.23 1.84 4.66
C ARG A 135 12.68 1.99 6.08
N SER A 136 11.83 2.99 6.31
CA SER A 136 11.20 3.24 7.61
C SER A 136 9.75 2.74 7.66
N ASP A 137 9.30 1.97 6.67
CA ASP A 137 7.93 1.48 6.60
C ASP A 137 7.57 0.63 7.85
N PRO A 138 6.35 0.77 8.40
CA PRO A 138 5.91 -0.05 9.52
C PRO A 138 5.81 -1.54 9.16
N ASN A 139 5.61 -1.89 7.88
CA ASN A 139 5.58 -3.26 7.40
C ASN A 139 7.01 -3.79 7.20
N PRO A 140 7.42 -4.83 7.95
CA PRO A 140 8.77 -5.38 7.85
C PRO A 140 9.10 -5.98 6.47
N ILE A 141 8.11 -6.44 5.70
CA ILE A 141 8.34 -6.93 4.33
C ILE A 141 8.64 -5.75 3.39
N VAL A 142 7.94 -4.62 3.53
CA VAL A 142 8.21 -3.43 2.69
C VAL A 142 9.62 -2.91 2.93
N ARG A 143 10.07 -2.86 4.20
CA ARG A 143 11.46 -2.52 4.52
C ARG A 143 12.47 -3.47 3.89
N LEU A 144 12.21 -4.78 3.95
CA LEU A 144 13.05 -5.78 3.29
C LEU A 144 13.12 -5.53 1.78
N LEU A 145 11.99 -5.25 1.12
CA LEU A 145 11.97 -4.95 -0.31
C LEU A 145 12.73 -3.68 -0.64
N ALA A 146 12.57 -2.62 0.16
CA ALA A 146 13.31 -1.37 -0.01
C ALA A 146 14.83 -1.60 0.05
N GLU A 147 15.30 -2.40 1.01
CA GLU A 147 16.71 -2.77 1.13
C GLU A 147 17.21 -3.51 -0.12
N LYS A 148 16.45 -4.48 -0.63
CA LYS A 148 16.87 -5.26 -1.82
C LYS A 148 16.77 -4.47 -3.12
N VAL A 149 15.81 -3.56 -3.21
CA VAL A 149 15.74 -2.59 -4.30
C VAL A 149 16.93 -1.63 -4.25
N GLU A 150 17.30 -1.11 -3.07
CA GLU A 150 18.47 -0.26 -2.89
C GLU A 150 19.75 -0.97 -3.36
N GLU A 151 19.96 -2.21 -2.91
CA GLU A 151 21.11 -3.04 -3.32
C GLU A 151 21.16 -3.23 -4.84
N PHE A 152 20.02 -3.58 -5.44
CA PHE A 152 19.94 -3.78 -6.88
C PHE A 152 20.11 -2.49 -7.69
N HIS A 153 19.56 -1.37 -7.19
CA HIS A 153 19.67 -0.06 -7.79
C HIS A 153 21.14 0.40 -7.88
N GLN A 154 21.89 0.24 -6.79
CA GLN A 154 23.32 0.57 -6.76
C GLN A 154 24.14 -0.27 -7.76
N VAL A 155 23.85 -1.56 -7.88
CA VAL A 155 24.52 -2.45 -8.85
C VAL A 155 24.21 -2.02 -10.29
N ARG A 156 22.93 -1.74 -10.60
CA ARG A 156 22.53 -1.25 -11.92
C ARG A 156 23.18 0.09 -12.26
N GLY A 157 23.21 1.03 -11.32
CA GLY A 157 23.81 2.34 -11.51
C GLY A 157 25.31 2.27 -11.84
N LYS A 158 26.06 1.40 -11.16
CA LYS A 158 27.48 1.16 -11.46
C LYS A 158 27.68 0.63 -12.89
N LEU A 159 26.95 -0.43 -13.26
CA LEU A 159 27.07 -1.04 -14.59
C LEU A 159 26.67 -0.08 -15.71
N ALA A 160 25.58 0.66 -15.53
CA ALA A 160 25.15 1.67 -16.50
C ALA A 160 26.18 2.80 -16.64
N GLY A 161 26.79 3.24 -15.53
CA GLY A 161 27.87 4.23 -15.52
C GLY A 161 29.13 3.76 -16.25
N ASP A 162 29.44 2.47 -16.18
CA ASP A 162 30.57 1.84 -16.89
C ASP A 162 30.27 1.54 -18.37
N GLY A 163 29.09 1.94 -18.87
CA GLY A 163 28.66 1.69 -20.26
C GLY A 163 28.25 0.24 -20.54
N ALA A 164 28.13 -0.59 -19.50
CA ALA A 164 27.65 -1.96 -19.61
C ALA A 164 26.10 -2.00 -19.55
N PRO A 165 25.46 -2.99 -20.23
CA PRO A 165 24.03 -3.17 -20.12
C PRO A 165 23.67 -3.56 -18.68
N ALA A 166 22.90 -2.71 -18.01
CA ALA A 166 22.48 -2.95 -16.63
C ALA A 166 21.36 -4.03 -16.60
N PRO A 167 21.41 -4.98 -15.65
CA PRO A 167 20.47 -6.10 -15.57
C PRO A 167 19.06 -5.64 -15.21
N GLU A 168 18.04 -6.04 -15.98
CA GLU A 168 16.64 -5.61 -15.77
C GLU A 168 15.98 -6.23 -14.55
N ARG A 169 16.44 -7.40 -14.09
CA ARG A 169 15.84 -8.10 -12.94
C ARG A 169 16.89 -8.82 -12.11
N ARG A 170 16.57 -9.02 -10.83
CA ARG A 170 17.34 -9.83 -9.89
C ARG A 170 16.41 -10.61 -8.97
N VAL A 171 16.76 -11.87 -8.73
CA VAL A 171 16.11 -12.71 -7.72
C VAL A 171 16.99 -12.71 -6.47
N PHE A 172 16.36 -12.58 -5.31
CA PHE A 172 16.95 -12.73 -4.00
C PHE A 172 16.32 -13.95 -3.33
N TYR A 173 17.14 -14.93 -2.98
CA TYR A 173 16.67 -16.12 -2.27
C TYR A 173 16.69 -15.91 -0.77
N SER A 174 16.02 -16.77 0.00
CA SER A 174 15.95 -16.70 1.46
C SER A 174 17.30 -16.54 2.18
N SER A 175 18.41 -17.00 1.60
CA SER A 175 19.77 -16.80 2.11
C SER A 175 20.26 -15.35 2.04
N GLU A 176 19.69 -14.54 1.15
CA GLU A 176 20.02 -13.13 0.90
C GLU A 176 19.00 -12.17 1.53
N LEU A 177 17.84 -12.68 1.99
CA LEU A 177 16.73 -11.91 2.58
C LEU A 177 16.88 -11.65 4.09
#